data_AF-A0AA40TUB4-F1
#
_entry.id   AF-A0AA40TUB4-F1
#
_cell.length_a   1.000
_cell.length_b   1.000
_cell.length_c   1.000
_cell.angle_alpha   90.00
_cell.angle_beta   90.00
_cell.angle_gamma   90.00
#
_symmetry.space_group_name_H-M   'P 1'
#
loop_
_entity.id
_entity.type
_entity.pdbx_description
1 polymer ?
#
loop_
_entity_poly.entity_id
_entity_poly.type
_entity_poly.pdbx_seq_one_letter_code
_entity_poly.pdbx_strand_id
1 'polypeptide(L)' 'MHADQPDIDVLLLDYPDYNLGEFGARGIGEIGVTGLAAAVANAVYHATGKRVRSLPISKEKLMAGL' A
#
# COMPACT_ATOMS: atom_id res chain seq x y z
N MET A 1 14.96 15.99 2.30
CA MET A 1 13.77 15.82 1.43
C MET A 1 13.29 14.36 1.36
N HIS A 2 14.01 13.37 1.88
CA HIS A 2 13.65 11.94 1.77
C HIS A 2 13.36 11.25 3.11
N ALA A 3 13.20 11.99 4.20
CA ALA A 3 13.16 11.41 5.55
C ALA A 3 11.96 10.47 5.79
N ASP A 4 10.87 10.66 5.03
CA ASP A 4 9.63 9.91 5.21
C ASP A 4 9.49 8.72 4.24
N GLN A 5 10.51 8.46 3.40
CA GLN A 5 10.52 7.32 2.50
C GLN A 5 11.16 6.11 3.20
N PRO A 6 10.41 5.02 3.45
CA PRO A 6 10.99 3.80 3.98
C PRO A 6 11.72 3.02 2.87
N ASP A 7 12.43 1.98 3.28
CA ASP A 7 12.94 0.98 2.33
C ASP A 7 11.76 0.26 1.65
N ILE A 8 11.86 0.08 0.33
CA ILE A 8 10.82 -0.54 -0.49
C ILE A 8 11.44 -1.69 -1.26
N ASP A 9 10.99 -2.90 -0.97
CA ASP A 9 11.32 -4.10 -1.73
C ASP A 9 10.26 -4.38 -2.80
N VAL A 10 10.73 -4.69 -4.02
CA VAL A 10 9.86 -5.00 -5.16
C VAL A 10 10.25 -6.37 -5.72
N LEU A 11 9.28 -7.28 -5.75
CA LEU A 11 9.41 -8.58 -6.39
C LEU A 11 8.54 -8.61 -7.66
N LEU A 12 9.18 -8.82 -8.81
CA LEU A 12 8.48 -9.07 -10.06
C LEU A 12 8.30 -10.58 -10.24
N LEU A 13 7.05 -11.01 -10.42
CA LEU A 13 6.73 -12.42 -10.64
C LEU A 13 6.95 -12.78 -12.11
N ASP A 14 7.62 -13.90 -12.35
CA ASP A 14 7.80 -14.47 -13.69
C ASP A 14 6.53 -15.20 -14.14
N TYR A 15 5.49 -14.41 -14.43
CA TYR A 15 4.17 -14.92 -14.80
C TYR A 15 3.63 -14.19 -16.04
N PRO A 16 4.07 -14.55 -17.27
CA PRO A 16 3.59 -13.92 -18.49
C PRO A 16 2.12 -14.27 -18.78
N ASP A 17 1.38 -13.33 -19.39
CA ASP A 17 -0.02 -13.55 -19.84
C ASP A 17 -0.15 -13.47 -21.36
N TYR A 18 0.00 -14.63 -22.01
CA TYR A 18 -0.11 -14.74 -23.47
C TYR A 18 -1.56 -14.67 -23.99
N ASN A 19 -2.56 -14.68 -23.10
CA ASN A 19 -3.94 -14.43 -23.53
C ASN A 19 -4.18 -12.94 -23.80
N LEU A 20 -3.39 -12.06 -23.18
CA LEU A 20 -3.51 -10.60 -23.34
C LEU A 20 -2.75 -10.09 -24.59
N GLY A 21 -1.67 -10.77 -24.98
CA GLY A 21 -0.88 -10.44 -26.16
C GLY A 21 0.39 -11.28 -26.28
N GLU A 22 1.04 -11.21 -27.45
CA GLU A 22 2.21 -12.04 -27.79
C GLU A 22 3.41 -11.86 -26.86
N PHE A 23 3.54 -10.69 -26.23
CA PHE A 23 4.64 -10.36 -25.34
C PHE A 23 4.44 -10.81 -23.88
N GLY A 24 3.24 -11.28 -23.51
CA GLY A 24 2.96 -11.70 -22.13
C GLY A 24 2.96 -10.59 -21.08
N ALA A 25 3.09 -9.33 -21.48
CA ALA A 25 3.19 -8.17 -20.59
C ALA A 25 1.82 -7.72 -20.06
N ARG A 26 1.82 -7.12 -18.87
CA ARG A 26 0.62 -6.51 -18.24
C ARG A 26 0.95 -5.12 -17.69
N GLY A 27 -0.06 -4.27 -17.60
CA GLY A 27 0.07 -2.96 -16.95
C GLY A 27 0.24 -3.09 -15.43
N ILE A 28 1.25 -2.42 -14.87
CA ILE A 28 1.53 -2.44 -13.41
C ILE A 28 1.53 -1.05 -12.75
N GLY A 29 1.35 0.02 -13.52
CA GLY A 29 1.49 1.40 -13.03
C GLY A 29 0.57 1.77 -11.87
N GLU A 30 -0.68 1.27 -11.89
CA GLU A 30 -1.66 1.56 -10.84
C GLU A 30 -1.68 0.50 -9.71
N ILE A 31 -1.35 -0.75 -10.05
CA ILE A 31 -1.46 -1.89 -9.15
C ILE A 31 -0.54 -1.72 -7.93
N GLY A 32 0.66 -1.18 -8.13
CA GLY A 32 1.63 -0.96 -7.06
C GLY A 32 1.12 -0.04 -5.94
N VAL A 33 0.23 0.92 -6.25
CA VAL A 33 -0.29 1.88 -5.27
C VAL A 33 -1.69 1.53 -4.75
N THR A 34 -2.48 0.74 -5.50
CA THR A 34 -3.90 0.48 -5.20
C THR A 34 -4.11 -0.07 -3.78
N GLY A 35 -3.22 -0.95 -3.29
CA GLY A 35 -3.30 -1.54 -1.96
C GLY A 35 -2.54 -0.79 -0.86
N LEU A 36 -1.72 0.21 -1.20
CA LEU A 36 -0.72 0.78 -0.29
C LEU A 36 -1.36 1.42 0.96
N ALA A 37 -2.33 2.31 0.76
CA ALA A 37 -2.97 3.02 1.87
C ALA A 37 -3.71 2.07 2.84
N ALA A 38 -4.34 1.02 2.31
CA ALA A 38 -5.01 0.01 3.11
C ALA A 38 -4.02 -0.86 3.89
N ALA A 39 -2.89 -1.23 3.30
CA ALA A 39 -1.82 -1.97 3.98
C ALA A 39 -1.25 -1.17 5.16
N VAL A 40 -0.93 0.11 4.95
CA VAL A 40 -0.48 1.01 6.03
C VAL A 40 -1.55 1.17 7.11
N ALA A 41 -2.82 1.36 6.73
CA ALA A 41 -3.93 1.47 7.70
C ALA A 41 -4.11 0.20 8.54
N ASN A 42 -3.91 -0.98 7.94
CA ASN A 42 -3.93 -2.25 8.65
C ASN A 42 -2.74 -2.38 9.62
N ALA A 43 -1.54 -1.93 9.22
CA ALA A 43 -0.37 -1.91 10.09
C ALA A 43 -0.55 -1.00 11.30
N VAL A 44 -1.12 0.21 11.11
CA VAL A 44 -1.47 1.11 12.22
C VAL A 44 -2.47 0.47 13.17
N TYR A 45 -3.52 -0.17 12.64
CA TYR A 45 -4.48 -0.91 13.47
C TYR A 45 -3.82 -2.06 14.23
N HIS A 46 -2.95 -2.83 13.59
CA HIS A 46 -2.21 -3.92 14.22
C HIS A 46 -1.32 -3.43 15.37
N ALA A 47 -0.65 -2.29 15.19
CA ALA A 47 0.23 -1.71 16.20
C ALA A 47 -0.50 -1.05 17.38
N THR A 48 -1.73 -0.55 17.17
CA THR A 48 -2.41 0.34 18.14
C THR A 48 -3.76 -0.16 18.64
N GLY A 49 -4.35 -1.16 17.98
CA GLY A 49 -5.73 -1.59 18.22
C GLY A 49 -6.80 -0.59 17.76
N LYS A 50 -6.43 0.59 17.24
CA LYS A 50 -7.36 1.65 16.84
C LYS A 50 -7.59 1.66 15.33
N ARG A 51 -8.86 1.54 14.90
CA ARG A 51 -9.22 1.52 13.48
C ARG A 51 -9.71 2.90 13.01
N VAL A 52 -8.89 3.59 12.21
CA VAL A 52 -9.26 4.84 11.53
C VAL A 52 -9.77 4.52 10.13
N ARG A 53 -11.01 4.91 9.81
CA ARG A 53 -11.65 4.66 8.50
C ARG A 53 -11.73 5.89 7.59
N SER A 54 -11.45 7.08 8.13
CA SER A 54 -11.40 8.33 7.36
C SER A 54 -9.94 8.72 7.14
N LEU A 55 -9.45 8.59 5.91
CA LEU A 55 -8.11 9.01 5.52
C LEU A 55 -8.01 10.54 5.37
N PRO A 56 -6.79 11.12 5.50
CA PRO A 56 -5.56 10.48 5.97
C PRO A 56 -5.63 10.12 7.46
N ILE A 57 -4.82 9.15 7.89
CA ILE A 57 -4.65 8.80 9.31
C ILE A 57 -3.70 9.82 9.93
N SER A 58 -4.24 10.91 10.48
CA SER A 58 -3.44 11.90 11.19
C SER A 58 -3.23 11.49 12.65
N LYS A 59 -2.23 12.12 13.30
CA LYS A 59 -1.96 11.92 14.73
C LYS A 59 -3.19 12.24 15.58
N GLU A 60 -3.91 13.31 15.28
CA GLU A 60 -5.11 13.75 16.00
C GLU A 60 -6.21 12.69 15.94
N LYS A 61 -6.45 12.11 14.74
CA LYS A 61 -7.44 11.04 14.56
C LYS A 61 -7.06 9.77 15.31
N LEU A 62 -5.77 9.44 15.38
CA LEU A 62 -5.28 8.26 16.10
C LEU A 62 -5.33 8.46 17.62
N MET A 63 -5.05 9.68 18.08
CA MET A 63 -4.99 10.04 19.51
C MET A 63 -6.35 10.42 20.09
N ALA A 64 -7.39 10.59 19.27
CA ALA A 64 -8.74 10.84 19.76
C ALA A 64 -9.16 9.78 20.80
N GLY A 65 -9.56 10.24 21.99
CA GLY A 65 -9.99 9.39 23.11
C GLY A 65 -8.88 8.70 23.92
N LEU A 66 -7.64 9.20 23.86
CA LEU A 66 -6.63 8.97 24.90
C LEU A 66 -6.85 9.93 26.08
#